data_AF-A0A839U079-F1
#
_entry.id   AF-A0A839U079-F1
#
_cell.length_a   1.000
_cell.length_b   1.000
_cell.length_c   1.000
_cell.angle_alpha   90.00
_cell.angle_beta   90.00
_cell.angle_gamma   90.00
#
_symmetry.space_group_name_H-M   'P 1'
#
loop_
_entity.id
_entity.type
_entity.pdbx_description
1 polymer ?
#
loop_
_entity_poly.entity_id
_entity_poly.type
_entity_poly.pdbx_seq_one_letter_code
_entity_poly.pdbx_strand_id
1 'polypeptide(L)' 'MPRISYEEAKAKYQLWNEAEDAIATGKAYSIAGRSLTRADMDTVLMMKRKYGRIVDAYENGGRRRSRTSGFYPVDR' A
#
# COMPACT_ATOMS: atom_id res chain seq x y z
N MET A 1 13.87 -4.61 10.64
CA MET A 1 13.55 -5.33 9.39
C MET A 1 12.07 -5.70 9.39
N PRO A 2 11.41 -5.76 8.22
CA PRO A 2 10.04 -6.29 8.14
C PRO A 2 9.99 -7.74 8.65
N ARG A 3 8.90 -8.12 9.31
CA ARG A 3 8.72 -9.46 9.93
C ARG A 3 8.28 -10.56 8.94
N ILE A 4 8.10 -10.23 7.66
CA ILE A 4 7.55 -11.13 6.62
C ILE A 4 8.57 -11.30 5.50
N SER A 5 8.54 -12.40 4.76
CA SER A 5 9.46 -12.57 3.62
C SER A 5 9.10 -11.62 2.47
N TYR A 6 10.06 -11.34 1.58
CA TYR A 6 9.80 -10.53 0.37
C TYR A 6 8.70 -11.14 -0.50
N GLU A 7 8.74 -12.45 -0.70
CA GLU A 7 7.76 -13.18 -1.52
C GLU A 7 6.35 -13.07 -0.93
N GLU A 8 6.22 -13.24 0.40
CA GLU A 8 4.95 -13.06 1.11
C GLU A 8 4.45 -11.61 1.00
N ALA A 9 5.35 -10.62 1.13
CA ALA A 9 5.00 -9.22 1.00
C ALA A 9 4.47 -8.89 -0.40
N LYS A 10 5.12 -9.42 -1.43
CA LYS A 10 4.75 -9.24 -2.83
C LYS A 10 3.42 -9.91 -3.16
N ALA A 11 3.22 -11.15 -2.71
CA ALA A 11 1.95 -11.87 -2.89
C ALA A 11 0.79 -11.12 -2.23
N LYS A 12 0.98 -10.63 -0.99
CA LYS A 12 -0.02 -9.81 -0.32
C LYS A 12 -0.27 -8.49 -1.05
N TYR A 13 0.78 -7.82 -1.52
CA TYR A 13 0.64 -6.57 -2.26
C TYR A 13 -0.18 -6.75 -3.55
N GLN A 14 0.07 -7.82 -4.31
CA GLN A 14 -0.71 -8.16 -5.51
C GLN A 14 -2.18 -8.43 -5.16
N LEU A 15 -2.45 -9.24 -4.14
CA LEU A 15 -3.81 -9.53 -3.67
C LEU A 15 -4.61 -8.26 -3.31
N TRP A 16 -3.96 -7.26 -2.68
CA TRP A 16 -4.62 -5.99 -2.38
C TRP A 16 -4.78 -5.08 -3.61
N ASN A 17 -3.94 -5.20 -4.64
CA ASN A 17 -4.16 -4.49 -5.92
C ASN A 17 -5.36 -5.06 -6.66
N GLU A 18 -5.47 -6.38 -6.77
CA GLU A 18 -6.60 -7.04 -7.42
C GLU A 18 -7.92 -6.71 -6.71
N ALA A 19 -7.91 -6.63 -5.38
CA ALA A 19 -9.06 -6.20 -4.60
C ALA A 19 -9.49 -4.76 -4.94
N GLU A 20 -8.54 -3.84 -5.09
CA GLU A 20 -8.82 -2.47 -5.50
C GLU A 20 -9.45 -2.42 -6.90
N ASP A 21 -8.88 -3.15 -7.87
CA ASP A 21 -9.38 -3.19 -9.25
C ASP A 21 -10.80 -3.81 -9.31
N ALA A 22 -11.05 -4.88 -8.56
CA ALA A 22 -12.38 -5.49 -8.47
C ALA A 22 -13.42 -4.53 -7.89
N ILE A 23 -13.08 -3.82 -6.81
CA ILE A 23 -13.97 -2.83 -6.19
C ILE A 23 -14.19 -1.63 -7.12
N ALA A 24 -13.14 -1.15 -7.80
CA ALA A 24 -13.22 -0.05 -8.75
C ALA A 24 -14.09 -0.38 -9.96
N THR A 25 -14.07 -1.63 -10.43
CA THR A 25 -14.94 -2.13 -11.50
C THR A 25 -16.37 -2.45 -11.02
N GLY A 26 -16.69 -2.24 -9.75
CA GLY A 26 -18.01 -2.47 -9.17
C GLY A 26 -18.31 -3.95 -8.86
N LYS A 27 -17.30 -4.81 -8.89
CA LYS A 27 -17.43 -6.23 -8.52
C LYS A 27 -17.19 -6.41 -7.01
N ALA A 28 -17.93 -7.32 -6.40
CA ALA A 28 -17.63 -7.75 -5.05
C ALA A 28 -16.35 -8.62 -5.05
N TYR A 29 -15.41 -8.32 -4.17
CA TYR A 29 -14.19 -9.10 -3.99
C TYR A 29 -14.22 -9.76 -2.61
N SER A 30 -13.56 -10.92 -2.41
CA SER A 30 -13.52 -11.57 -1.09
C SER A 30 -12.10 -11.95 -0.70
N ILE A 31 -11.71 -11.60 0.53
CA ILE A 31 -10.40 -11.93 1.10
C ILE A 31 -10.64 -12.63 2.43
N ALA A 32 -10.10 -13.84 2.58
CA ALA A 32 -10.16 -14.62 3.82
C ALA A 32 -11.59 -14.75 4.39
N GLY A 33 -12.59 -14.95 3.52
CA GLY A 33 -14.00 -15.09 3.91
C GLY A 33 -14.73 -13.78 4.19
N ARG A 34 -14.06 -12.62 4.07
CA ARG A 34 -14.70 -11.30 4.15
C ARG A 34 -14.93 -10.74 2.75
N SER A 35 -16.18 -10.36 2.46
CA SER A 35 -16.52 -9.58 1.27
C SER A 35 -16.07 -8.14 1.45
N LEU A 36 -15.39 -7.59 0.44
CA LEU A 36 -14.97 -6.20 0.36
C LEU A 36 -15.83 -5.46 -0.65
N THR A 37 -16.29 -4.29 -0.25
CA THR A 37 -17.10 -3.41 -1.06
C THR A 37 -16.46 -2.03 -1.15
N ARG A 38 -17.09 -1.10 -1.86
CA ARG A 38 -16.61 0.29 -1.98
C ARG A 38 -16.46 1.02 -0.64
N ALA A 39 -17.24 0.63 0.37
CA ALA A 39 -17.13 1.17 1.73
C ALA A 39 -15.82 0.77 2.43
N ASP A 40 -15.22 -0.36 2.05
CA ASP A 40 -13.99 -0.88 2.65
C ASP A 40 -12.71 -0.37 1.96
N MET A 41 -12.84 0.50 0.95
CA MET A 41 -11.74 0.95 0.07
C MET A 41 -10.59 1.60 0.83
N ASP A 42 -10.88 2.36 1.90
CA ASP A 42 -9.83 2.95 2.75
C ASP A 42 -8.93 1.88 3.38
N THR A 43 -9.52 0.76 3.78
CA THR A 43 -8.80 -0.39 4.36
C THR A 43 -7.91 -1.05 3.32
N VAL A 44 -8.44 -1.23 2.10
CA VAL A 44 -7.69 -1.79 0.96
C VAL A 44 -6.49 -0.91 0.63
N LEU A 45 -6.70 0.40 0.49
CA LEU A 45 -5.64 1.37 0.22
C LEU A 45 -4.60 1.45 1.35
N MET A 46 -5.03 1.31 2.60
CA MET A 46 -4.11 1.24 3.74
C MET A 46 -3.22 0.00 3.67
N MET A 47 -3.79 -1.17 3.41
CA MET A 47 -3.05 -2.44 3.29
C MET A 47 -2.11 -2.43 2.09
N LYS A 48 -2.58 -1.97 0.92
CA LYS A 48 -1.77 -1.77 -0.28
C LYS A 48 -0.55 -0.88 0.03
N ARG A 49 -0.75 0.28 0.67
CA ARG A 49 0.35 1.17 1.07
C ARG A 49 1.32 0.50 2.03
N LYS A 50 0.83 -0.29 2.98
CA LYS A 50 1.66 -1.01 3.95
C LYS A 50 2.56 -2.03 3.26
N TYR A 51 2.00 -2.93 2.45
CA TYR A 51 2.78 -3.96 1.78
C TYR A 51 3.67 -3.39 0.67
N GLY A 52 3.20 -2.36 -0.04
CA GLY A 52 4.03 -1.63 -1.01
C GLY A 52 5.27 -1.02 -0.37
N ARG A 53 5.16 -0.41 0.81
CA ARG A 53 6.34 0.09 1.56
C ARG A 53 7.29 -1.01 2.00
N ILE A 54 6.77 -2.20 2.31
CA ILE A 54 7.60 -3.35 2.71
C ILE A 54 8.38 -3.87 1.50
N VAL A 55 7.70 -4.06 0.36
CA VAL A 55 8.33 -4.46 -0.92
C VAL A 55 9.39 -3.45 -1.34
N ASP A 56 9.04 -2.16 -1.33
CA ASP A 56 9.95 -1.05 -1.65
C ASP A 56 11.14 -1.01 -0.67
N ALA A 57 10.94 -1.33 0.61
CA ALA A 57 12.03 -1.42 1.58
C ALA A 57 12.98 -2.59 1.31
N TYR A 58 12.48 -3.72 0.79
CA TYR A 58 13.30 -4.85 0.37
C TYR A 58 14.08 -4.55 -0.92
N GLU A 59 13.46 -3.87 -1.88
CA GLU A 59 14.08 -3.56 -3.18
C GLU A 59 15.06 -2.39 -3.09
N ASN A 60 14.68 -1.31 -2.41
CA ASN A 60 15.42 -0.04 -2.38
C ASN A 60 16.10 0.24 -1.03
N GLY A 61 16.12 -0.75 -0.12
CA GLY A 61 16.81 -0.65 1.16
C GLY A 61 16.17 0.29 2.18
N GLY A 62 14.89 0.65 2.01
CA GLY A 62 14.09 1.34 3.04
C GLY A 62 14.46 2.80 3.28
N ARG A 63 15.09 3.49 2.31
CA ARG A 63 15.41 4.91 2.44
C ARG A 63 14.12 5.73 2.51
N ARG A 64 13.86 6.35 3.68
CA ARG A 64 12.82 7.39 3.78
C ARG A 64 13.21 8.52 2.82
N ARG A 65 12.33 8.85 1.87
CA ARG A 65 12.50 10.07 1.05
C ARG A 65 12.73 11.23 2.00
N SER A 66 13.90 11.88 1.92
CA SER A 66 14.16 13.08 2.70
C SER A 66 13.11 14.11 2.31
N ARG A 67 12.38 14.64 3.30
CA ARG A 67 11.58 15.84 3.06
C ARG A 67 12.58 16.99 2.92
N THR A 68 13.02 17.25 1.70
CA THR A 68 13.72 18.50 1.40
C THR A 68 12.70 19.61 1.60
N SER A 69 12.74 20.27 2.76
CA SER A 69 12.00 21.50 2.99
C SER A 69 12.62 22.55 2.07
N GLY A 70 11.89 22.98 1.04
CA GLY A 70 12.30 24.15 0.27
C GLY A 70 12.41 25.32 1.24
N PHE A 71 13.62 25.86 1.40
CA PHE A 71 13.82 27.10 2.12
C PHE A 71 13.30 28.22 1.22
N TYR A 72 12.03 28.60 1.38
CA TYR A 72 11.49 29.79 0.77
C TYR A 72 11.69 30.94 1.76
N PRO A 73 12.43 32.00 1.40
CA PRO A 73 12.48 33.20 2.22
C PRO A 73 11.07 33.79 2.28
N VAL A 74 10.48 33.80 3.47
CA VAL A 74 9.24 34.54 3.73
C VAL A 74 9.69 35.92 4.18
N ASP A 75 9.53 36.92 3.32
CA ASP A 75 9.71 38.32 3.71
C ASP A 75 8.72 38.63 4.85
N ARG A 76 9.26 38.98 6.02
CA ARG A 76 8.51 39.36 7.23
C ARG A 76 8.56 40.88 7.40
#